data_AF-A0A4V6Z2M2-F1
#
_entry.id   AF-A0A4V6Z2M2-F1
#
_cell.length_a   1.000
_cell.length_b   1.000
_cell.length_c   1.000
_cell.angle_alpha   90.00
_cell.angle_beta   90.00
_cell.angle_gamma   90.00
#
_symmetry.space_group_name_H-M   'P 1'
#
loop_
_entity.id
_entity.type
_entity.pdbx_description
1 polymer ?
#
loop_
_entity_poly.entity_id
_entity_poly.type
_entity_poly.pdbx_seq_one_letter_code
_entity_poly.pdbx_strand_id
1 'polypeptide(L)' 'MGYHNVLVTVAVAADSHRLVEKAVSIVRPCDGKITLVSIIANAEIFPRPHAG' A
#
# COMPACT_ATOMS: atom_id res chain seq x y z
N MET A 1 -0.12 -15.20 -19.44
CA MET A 1 -0.91 -14.27 -18.61
C MET A 1 -0.30 -14.27 -17.21
N GLY A 2 0.17 -13.13 -16.73
CA GLY A 2 0.84 -13.00 -15.43
C GLY A 2 0.57 -11.62 -14.83
N TYR A 3 0.78 -11.47 -13.53
CA TYR A 3 0.61 -10.18 -12.87
C TYR A 3 1.87 -9.34 -13.03
N HIS A 4 1.86 -8.42 -14.01
CA HIS A 4 2.99 -7.54 -14.28
C HIS A 4 2.95 -6.25 -13.46
N ASN A 5 1.76 -5.76 -13.10
CA ASN A 5 1.61 -4.53 -12.32
C ASN A 5 0.80 -4.84 -11.07
N VAL A 6 1.46 -4.93 -9.91
CA VAL A 6 0.80 -5.22 -8.63
C VAL A 6 0.89 -4.00 -7.72
N LEU A 7 -0.27 -3.54 -7.28
CA LEU A 7 -0.42 -2.46 -6.31
C LEU A 7 -0.58 -3.06 -4.91
N VAL A 8 0.26 -2.64 -3.97
CA VAL A 8 0.21 -3.10 -2.58
C VAL A 8 0.07 -1.89 -1.67
N THR A 9 -1.07 -1.80 -1.00
CA THR A 9 -1.30 -0.77 0.02
C THR A 9 -0.73 -1.24 1.35
N VAL A 10 0.17 -0.46 1.93
CA VAL A 10 0.86 -0.77 3.20
C VAL A 10 0.61 0.33 4.23
N ALA A 11 0.43 -0.06 5.49
CA ALA A 11 0.43 0.86 6.63
C ALA A 11 1.71 0.68 7.45
N VAL A 12 2.04 1.64 8.33
CA VAL A 12 3.15 1.51 9.29
C VAL A 12 2.77 0.52 10.40
N ALA A 13 2.74 -0.76 10.05
CA ALA A 13 2.39 -1.88 10.92
C ALA A 13 3.22 -3.11 10.53
N ALA A 14 3.56 -3.95 11.51
CA ALA A 14 4.39 -5.14 11.30
C ALA A 14 3.78 -6.12 10.29
N ASP A 15 2.45 -6.26 10.26
CA ASP A 15 1.74 -7.10 9.30
C ASP A 15 1.89 -6.67 7.84
N SER A 16 2.19 -5.39 7.59
CA SER A 16 2.40 -4.89 6.22
C SER A 16 3.60 -5.53 5.55
N HIS A 17 4.65 -5.93 6.29
CA HIS A 17 5.80 -6.63 5.72
C HIS A 17 5.39 -7.96 5.05
N ARG A 18 4.53 -8.74 5.72
CA ARG A 18 4.07 -10.04 5.21
C ARG A 18 3.25 -9.89 3.91
N LEU A 19 2.50 -8.80 3.77
CA LEU A 19 1.78 -8.47 2.54
C LEU A 19 2.74 -8.18 1.38
N VAL A 20 3.82 -7.44 1.64
CA VAL A 20 4.85 -7.16 0.63
C VAL A 20 5.56 -8.44 0.20
N GLU A 21 5.96 -9.30 1.15
CA GLU A 21 6.61 -10.58 0.83
C GLU A 21 5.72 -11.46 -0.07
N LYS A 22 4.42 -11.50 0.22
CA LYS A 22 3.46 -12.24 -0.60
C LYS A 22 3.35 -11.66 -2.01
N ALA A 23 3.29 -10.34 -2.13
CA ALA A 23 3.26 -9.67 -3.43
C ALA A 23 4.54 -9.95 -4.25
N VAL A 24 5.71 -9.92 -3.60
CA VAL A 24 6.99 -10.29 -4.23
C VAL A 24 6.94 -11.72 -4.75
N SER A 25 6.42 -12.67 -3.97
CA SER A 25 6.28 -14.06 -4.43
C SER A 25 5.37 -14.21 -5.66
N ILE A 26 4.33 -13.38 -5.80
CA ILE A 26 3.39 -13.42 -6.92
C ILE A 26 4.01 -12.85 -8.20
N VAL A 27 4.85 -11.83 -8.06
CA VAL A 27 5.38 -11.05 -9.19
C VAL A 27 6.73 -11.55 -9.70
N ARG A 28 7.51 -12.24 -8.83
CA ARG A 28 8.77 -12.91 -9.16
C ARG A 28 8.78 -13.71 -10.47
N PRO A 29 7.81 -14.59 -10.77
CA PRO A 29 7.86 -15.41 -11.99
C PRO A 29 7.62 -14.64 -13.29
N CYS A 30 7.18 -13.37 -13.23
CA CYS A 30 6.81 -12.58 -14.41
C CYS A 30 7.65 -11.31 -14.58
N ASP A 31 8.70 -11.12 -13.76
CA ASP A 31 9.52 -9.90 -13.73
C ASP A 31 8.67 -8.61 -13.64
N GLY A 32 7.55 -8.69 -12.91
CA GLY A 32 6.62 -7.58 -12.84
C GLY A 32 7.06 -6.51 -11.84
N LYS A 33 6.38 -5.37 -11.90
CA LYS A 33 6.60 -4.23 -11.03
C LYS A 33 5.62 -4.23 -9.86
N ILE A 34 6.16 -3.99 -8.67
CA ILE A 34 5.38 -3.77 -7.45
C ILE A 34 5.38 -2.28 -7.14
N THR A 35 4.20 -1.72 -6.94
CA THR A 35 4.03 -0.33 -6.50
C THR A 35 3.48 -0.34 -5.08
N LEU A 36 4.26 0.18 -4.13
CA LEU A 36 3.87 0.32 -2.73
C LEU A 36 3.20 1.67 -2.53
N VAL A 37 2.01 1.66 -1.95
CA VAL A 37 1.26 2.87 -1.59
C VAL A 37 1.02 2.86 -0.10
N SER A 38 1.39 3.92 0.62
CA SER A 38 1.04 4.07 2.03
C SER A 38 0.09 5.23 2.21
N ILE A 39 -1.02 4.98 2.90
CA ILE A 39 -2.02 6.00 3.22
C ILE A 39 -1.66 6.55 4.59
N ILE A 40 -1.15 7.78 4.62
CA ILE A 40 -0.95 8.54 5.85
C ILE A 40 -2.26 9.30 6.09
N ALA A 41 -3.06 8.83 7.06
CA ALA A 41 -4.25 9.55 7.50
C ALA A 41 -3.80 10.75 8.36
N ASN A 42 -3.48 11.87 7.71
CA ASN A 42 -3.17 13.10 8.40
C ASN A 42 -4.49 13.75 8.86
N ALA A 43 -4.92 13.48 10.10
CA ALA A 43 -6.19 13.94 10.66
C ALA A 43 -6.30 15.47 10.76
N GLU A 44 -5.19 16.18 10.65
CA GLU A 44 -5.07 17.65 10.64
C GLU A 44 -5.46 18.31 9.30
N ILE A 45 -5.65 17.55 8.21
CA ILE A 45 -6.06 18.11 6.90
C ILE A 45 -7.58 18.34 6.82
N PHE A 46 -8.37 17.87 7.80
CA PHE A 46 -9.77 18.25 7.91
C PHE A 46 -9.93 19.30 9.00
N PRO A 47 -9.86 20.61 8.68
CA PRO A 47 -10.30 21.61 9.63
C PRO A 47 -11.77 21.31 9.95
N ARG A 48 -12.04 20.92 11.20
CA ARG A 48 -13.43 20.89 11.69
C ARG A 48 -14.00 22.28 11.41
N PRO A 49 -15.12 22.42 10.67
CA PRO A 49 -15.80 23.69 10.64
C PRO A 49 -16.17 24.03 12.07
N HIS A 50 -15.64 25.13 12.58
CA HIS A 50 -16.10 25.73 13.82
C HIS A 50 -17.58 26.08 13.63
N ALA A 51 -18.48 25.25 14.16
CA ALA A 51 -19.86 25.62 14.33
C ALA A 51 -19.92 26.55 15.55
N GLY A 52 -20.03 27.85 15.27
CA GLY A 52 -20.43 28.87 16.24
C GLY A 52 -21.95 28.96 16.34
#